data_AF-A0A850T991-F1
#
_entry.id   AF-A0A850T991-F1
#
_cell.length_a   1.000
_cell.length_b   1.000
_cell.length_c   1.000
_cell.angle_alpha   90.00
_cell.angle_beta   90.00
_cell.angle_gamma   90.00
#
_symmetry.space_group_name_H-M   'P 1'
#
loop_
_entity.id
_entity.type
_entity.pdbx_description
1 polymer ?
#
loop_
_entity_poly.entity_id
_entity_poly.type
_entity_poly.pdbx_seq_one_letter_code
_entity_poly.pdbx_strand_id
1 'polypeptide(L)'
;MCFLWCYDIVKYIVFKGLLESRGIDPLVFLFLDMITVPGFIVGCARLVNSLSGRVMALPKVLIWGLIVLVNTLLPYVYAAIAGGPQFDIAAWVVFWTLILLMLANLIRTIRAGLIAEKQ
;
A
#
# COMPACT_ATOMS: atom_id res chain seq x y z
N MET A 1 -16.96 0.21 1.54
CA MET A 1 -16.10 0.22 2.74
C MET A 1 -15.96 -1.19 3.33
N CYS A 2 -17.05 -1.86 3.70
CA CYS A 2 -17.00 -3.19 4.32
C CYS A 2 -16.32 -4.28 3.47
N PHE A 3 -16.38 -4.18 2.15
CA PHE A 3 -15.74 -5.16 1.25
C PHE A 3 -14.23 -5.30 1.48
N LEU A 4 -13.49 -4.22 1.77
CA LEU A 4 -12.03 -4.32 1.99
C LEU A 4 -11.72 -5.05 3.30
N TRP A 5 -12.48 -4.78 4.36
CA TRP A 5 -12.38 -5.56 5.59
C TRP A 5 -12.81 -7.02 5.41
N CYS A 6 -13.86 -7.29 4.63
CA CYS A 6 -14.22 -8.66 4.27
C CYS A 6 -13.09 -9.36 3.51
N TYR A 7 -12.46 -8.65 2.57
CA TYR A 7 -11.29 -9.13 1.85
C TYR A 7 -10.12 -9.43 2.81
N ASP A 8 -9.84 -8.56 3.78
CA ASP A 8 -8.77 -8.78 4.76
C ASP A 8 -9.06 -9.98 5.66
N ILE A 9 -10.31 -10.18 6.07
CA ILE A 9 -10.73 -11.36 6.84
C ILE A 9 -10.56 -12.64 6.00
N VAL A 10 -11.01 -12.64 4.74
CA VAL A 10 -10.85 -13.79 3.85
C VAL A 10 -9.36 -14.08 3.61
N LYS A 11 -8.56 -13.05 3.35
CA LYS A 11 -7.11 -13.14 3.19
C LYS A 11 -6.46 -13.73 4.45
N TYR A 12 -6.83 -13.25 5.64
CA TYR A 12 -6.37 -13.82 6.90
C TYR A 12 -6.73 -15.32 7.02
N ILE A 13 -7.98 -15.70 6.75
CA ILE A 13 -8.41 -17.11 6.84
C ILE A 13 -7.59 -18.01 5.90
N VAL A 14 -7.33 -17.53 4.68
CA VAL A 14 -6.58 -18.27 3.65
C VAL A 14 -5.09 -18.35 3.97
N PHE A 15 -4.49 -17.28 4.47
CA PHE A 15 -3.02 -17.17 4.63
C PHE A 15 -2.51 -17.31 6.06
N LYS A 16 -3.37 -17.47 7.08
CA LYS A 16 -2.94 -17.58 8.49
C LYS A 16 -1.86 -18.65 8.72
N GLY A 17 -2.02 -19.84 8.14
CA GLY A 17 -1.06 -20.93 8.33
C GLY A 17 0.29 -20.64 7.67
N LEU A 18 0.28 -19.90 6.55
CA LEU A 18 1.51 -19.44 5.92
C LEU A 18 2.22 -18.43 6.83
N LEU A 19 1.49 -17.46 7.39
CA LEU A 19 2.04 -16.46 8.31
C LEU A 19 2.65 -17.14 9.57
N GLU A 20 1.93 -18.06 10.19
CA GLU A 20 2.39 -18.83 11.36
C GLU A 20 3.65 -19.64 11.05
N SER A 21 3.68 -20.33 9.89
CA SER A 21 4.85 -21.10 9.46
C SER A 21 6.10 -20.25 9.23
N ARG A 22 5.92 -18.94 9.05
CA ARG A 22 6.98 -17.95 8.88
C ARG A 22 7.19 -17.10 10.14
N GLY A 23 6.69 -17.53 11.30
CA GLY A 23 6.90 -16.85 12.58
C GLY A 23 6.18 -15.49 12.71
N ILE A 24 5.23 -15.19 11.81
CA ILE A 24 4.46 -13.95 11.82
C ILE A 24 3.17 -14.16 12.60
N ASP A 25 2.83 -13.24 13.51
CA ASP A 25 1.54 -13.26 14.20
C ASP A 25 0.42 -12.83 13.22
N PRO A 26 -0.48 -13.75 12.82
CA PRO A 26 -1.52 -13.45 11.85
C PRO A 26 -2.53 -12.41 12.34
N LEU A 27 -2.74 -12.31 13.66
CA LEU A 27 -3.68 -11.34 14.24
C LEU A 27 -3.10 -9.93 14.21
N VAL A 28 -1.80 -9.78 14.47
CA VAL A 28 -1.12 -8.48 14.32
C VAL A 28 -1.13 -8.04 12.87
N PHE A 29 -0.86 -8.96 11.93
CA PHE A 29 -0.95 -8.66 10.50
C PHE A 29 -2.37 -8.21 10.10
N LEU A 30 -3.40 -8.96 10.52
CA LEU A 30 -4.81 -8.62 10.26
C LEU A 30 -5.19 -7.27 10.88
N PHE A 31 -4.75 -6.98 12.10
CA PHE A 31 -5.02 -5.70 12.75
C PHE A 31 -4.44 -4.53 11.94
N LEU A 32 -3.19 -4.67 11.48
CA LEU A 32 -2.53 -3.66 10.65
C LEU A 32 -3.21 -3.49 9.29
N ASP A 33 -3.67 -4.57 8.65
CA ASP A 33 -4.50 -4.49 7.44
C ASP A 33 -5.79 -3.70 7.70
N MET A 34 -6.53 -4.09 8.74
CA MET A 34 -7.86 -3.51 8.99
C MET A 34 -7.79 -2.04 9.38
N ILE A 35 -6.79 -1.63 10.17
CA ILE A 35 -6.64 -0.24 10.62
C ILE A 35 -6.15 0.69 9.50
N THR A 36 -5.48 0.17 8.47
CA THR A 36 -5.02 0.97 7.33
C THR A 36 -6.10 1.16 6.27
N VAL A 37 -7.16 0.35 6.25
CA VAL A 37 -8.29 0.47 5.29
C VAL A 37 -8.90 1.87 5.24
N PRO A 38 -9.28 2.54 6.35
CA PRO A 38 -9.81 3.89 6.30
C PRO A 38 -8.83 4.89 5.66
N GLY A 39 -7.55 4.83 6.05
CA GLY A 39 -6.49 5.69 5.53
C GLY A 39 -6.26 5.46 4.04
N PHE A 40 -6.25 4.21 3.60
CA PHE A 40 -6.14 3.82 2.20
C PHE A 40 -7.32 4.34 1.37
N ILE A 41 -8.56 4.17 1.83
CA ILE A 41 -9.75 4.63 1.10
C ILE A 41 -9.75 6.15 0.96
N VAL A 42 -9.54 6.87 2.07
CA VAL A 42 -9.49 8.33 2.05
C VAL A 42 -8.34 8.81 1.16
N GLY A 43 -7.17 8.19 1.29
CA GLY A 43 -6.00 8.46 0.46
C GLY A 43 -6.29 8.29 -1.02
N CYS A 44 -6.85 7.15 -1.43
CA CYS A 44 -7.20 6.86 -2.81
C CYS A 44 -8.26 7.84 -3.34
N ALA A 45 -9.32 8.11 -2.59
CA ALA A 45 -10.36 9.05 -3.00
C ALA A 45 -9.81 10.46 -3.22
N ARG A 46 -8.97 10.93 -2.29
CA ARG A 46 -8.34 12.25 -2.37
C ARG A 46 -7.26 12.32 -3.46
N LEU A 47 -6.52 11.23 -3.67
CA LEU A 47 -5.55 11.11 -4.74
C LEU A 47 -6.24 11.17 -6.10
N VAL A 48 -7.29 10.38 -6.33
CA VAL A 48 -8.09 10.42 -7.57
C VAL A 48 -8.62 11.83 -7.83
N ASN A 49 -9.23 12.47 -6.82
CA ASN A 49 -9.70 13.85 -6.95
C ASN A 49 -8.57 14.85 -7.26
N SER A 50 -7.37 14.63 -6.74
CA SER A 50 -6.20 15.49 -7.00
C SER A 50 -5.61 15.25 -8.39
N LEU A 51 -5.78 14.05 -8.96
CA LEU A 51 -5.35 13.68 -10.30
C LEU A 51 -6.38 14.08 -11.37
N SER A 52 -7.67 14.06 -11.06
CA SER A 52 -8.77 14.37 -12.00
C SER A 52 -9.26 15.81 -11.96
N GLY A 53 -8.70 16.64 -11.05
CA GLY A 53 -9.05 18.06 -10.96
C GLY A 53 -8.54 18.86 -12.16
N ARG A 54 -9.23 19.98 -12.49
CA ARG A 54 -8.84 20.88 -13.59
C ARG A 54 -7.44 21.48 -13.44
N VAL A 55 -6.94 21.59 -12.22
CA VAL A 55 -5.57 21.98 -11.90
C VAL A 55 -5.02 20.91 -10.97
N MET A 56 -4.04 20.15 -11.46
CA MET A 56 -3.44 19.05 -10.74
C MET A 56 -2.57 19.61 -9.61
N ALA A 57 -3.09 19.64 -8.39
CA ALA A 57 -2.38 20.22 -7.26
C ALA A 57 -1.27 19.27 -6.78
N LEU A 58 -0.08 19.40 -7.35
CA LEU A 58 1.08 18.54 -7.11
C LEU A 58 1.37 18.24 -5.62
N PRO A 59 1.34 19.21 -4.69
CA PRO A 59 1.59 18.92 -3.27
C PRO A 59 0.52 17.99 -2.68
N LYS A 60 -0.74 18.11 -3.12
CA LYS A 60 -1.82 17.23 -2.68
C LYS A 60 -1.64 15.82 -3.23
N VAL A 61 -1.24 15.69 -4.50
CA VAL A 61 -0.94 14.38 -5.12
C VAL A 61 0.17 13.66 -4.35
N LEU A 62 1.24 14.36 -3.98
CA LEU A 62 2.33 13.81 -3.18
C LEU A 62 1.87 13.35 -1.80
N ILE A 63 1.15 14.21 -1.06
CA ILE A 63 0.66 13.89 0.28
C ILE A 63 -0.26 12.67 0.25
N TRP A 64 -1.27 12.67 -0.64
CA TRP A 64 -2.22 11.57 -0.72
C TRP A 64 -1.58 10.29 -1.26
N GLY A 65 -0.61 10.41 -2.18
CA GLY A 65 0.19 9.29 -2.67
C GLY A 65 1.01 8.63 -1.55
N LEU A 66 1.65 9.43 -0.70
CA LEU A 66 2.38 8.92 0.47
C LEU A 66 1.44 8.25 1.48
N ILE A 67 0.25 8.83 1.73
CA ILE A 67 -0.75 8.23 2.62
C ILE A 67 -1.19 6.86 2.09
N VAL A 68 -1.49 6.75 0.79
CA VAL A 68 -1.84 5.47 0.15
C VAL A 68 -0.69 4.47 0.27
N LEU A 69 0.54 4.91 0.03
CA LEU A 69 1.72 4.06 0.10
C LEU A 69 1.95 3.53 1.51
N VAL A 70 1.94 4.39 2.53
CA VAL A 70 2.13 3.99 3.94
C VAL A 70 1.06 3.00 4.37
N ASN A 71 -0.22 3.31 4.09
CA ASN A 71 -1.32 2.42 4.47
C ASN A 71 -1.27 1.07 3.73
N THR A 72 -0.78 1.06 2.49
CA THR A 72 -0.58 -0.19 1.74
C THR A 72 0.56 -1.01 2.33
N LEU A 73 1.69 -0.37 2.66
CA LEU A 73 2.92 -1.08 3.03
C LEU A 73 3.00 -1.50 4.49
N LEU A 74 2.31 -0.81 5.39
CA LEU A 74 2.40 -1.06 6.84
C LEU A 74 2.25 -2.55 7.25
N PRO A 75 1.21 -3.29 6.83
CA PRO A 75 1.09 -4.72 7.20
C PRO A 75 2.23 -5.57 6.63
N TYR A 76 2.70 -5.26 5.42
CA TYR A 76 3.79 -6.01 4.79
C TYR A 76 5.16 -5.68 5.40
N VAL A 77 5.41 -4.44 5.82
CA VAL A 77 6.61 -4.07 6.57
C VAL A 77 6.67 -4.85 7.88
N TYR A 78 5.53 -4.99 8.58
CA TYR A 78 5.45 -5.86 9.75
C TYR A 78 5.77 -7.32 9.40
N ALA A 79 5.15 -7.90 8.36
CA ALA A 79 5.46 -9.26 7.93
C ALA A 79 6.94 -9.46 7.58
N ALA A 80 7.56 -8.46 6.96
CA ALA A 80 8.95 -8.52 6.56
C ALA A 80 9.91 -8.43 7.76
N ILE A 81 9.57 -7.65 8.79
CA ILE A 81 10.36 -7.55 10.03
C ILE A 81 10.15 -8.80 10.91
N ALA A 82 8.90 -9.20 11.12
CA ALA A 82 8.54 -10.33 11.98
C ALA A 82 8.96 -11.68 11.38
N GLY A 83 8.73 -11.86 10.08
CA GLY A 83 9.11 -13.06 9.34
C GLY A 83 10.50 -12.98 8.70
N GLY A 84 11.27 -11.91 8.94
CA GLY A 84 12.59 -11.66 8.34
C GLY A 84 13.56 -12.85 8.36
N PRO A 85 13.63 -13.67 9.42
CA PRO A 85 14.47 -14.86 9.46
C PRO A 85 13.98 -16.00 8.55
N GLN A 86 12.67 -16.10 8.30
CA GLN A 86 12.06 -17.15 7.49
C GLN A 86 11.68 -16.68 6.07
N PHE A 87 11.85 -15.40 5.73
CA PHE A 87 11.54 -14.89 4.40
C PHE A 87 12.62 -15.29 3.40
N ASP A 88 12.21 -16.01 2.35
CA ASP A 88 13.10 -16.31 1.22
C ASP A 88 13.52 -15.01 0.51
N ILE A 89 14.74 -14.96 -0.01
CA ILE A 89 15.27 -13.82 -0.77
C ILE A 89 14.33 -13.48 -1.92
N ALA A 90 13.71 -14.49 -2.55
CA ALA A 90 12.72 -14.29 -3.60
C ALA A 90 11.50 -13.48 -3.13
N ALA A 91 11.00 -13.71 -1.91
CA ALA A 91 9.88 -12.97 -1.35
C ALA A 91 10.23 -11.50 -1.08
N TRP A 92 11.46 -11.24 -0.61
CA TRP A 92 11.99 -9.89 -0.47
C TRP A 92 12.14 -9.16 -1.80
N VAL A 93 12.64 -9.85 -2.84
CA VAL A 93 12.76 -9.29 -4.19
C VAL A 93 11.39 -8.93 -4.74
N VAL A 94 10.39 -9.81 -4.61
CA VAL A 94 9.02 -9.52 -5.06
C VAL A 94 8.43 -8.34 -4.31
N PHE A 95 8.58 -8.29 -2.99
CA PHE A 95 8.11 -7.17 -2.16
C PHE A 95 8.70 -5.82 -2.60
N TRP A 96 10.02 -5.74 -2.71
CA TRP A 96 10.71 -4.52 -3.16
C TRP A 96 10.38 -4.17 -4.60
N THR A 97 10.22 -5.16 -5.49
CA THR A 97 9.81 -4.92 -6.88
C THR A 97 8.43 -4.25 -6.93
N LEU A 98 7.46 -4.74 -6.16
CA LEU A 98 6.12 -4.15 -6.09
C LEU A 98 6.17 -2.71 -5.56
N ILE A 99 6.93 -2.45 -4.49
CA ILE A 99 7.14 -1.10 -3.95
C ILE A 99 7.72 -0.17 -5.00
N LEU A 100 8.82 -0.58 -5.65
CA LEU A 100 9.52 0.24 -6.63
C LEU A 100 8.65 0.51 -7.85
N LEU A 101 7.86 -0.46 -8.31
CA LEU A 101 6.91 -0.27 -9.40
C LEU A 101 5.81 0.73 -9.03
N MET A 102 5.24 0.64 -7.83
CA MET A 102 4.25 1.60 -7.34
C MET A 102 4.85 3.02 -7.25
N LEU A 103 6.06 3.15 -6.70
CA LEU A 103 6.77 4.43 -6.62
C LEU A 103 7.10 4.99 -8.01
N ALA A 104 7.60 4.16 -8.92
CA ALA A 104 7.93 4.57 -10.28
C ALA A 104 6.68 5.06 -11.02
N ASN A 105 5.55 4.36 -10.88
CA ASN A 105 4.28 4.81 -11.47
C ASN A 105 3.76 6.09 -10.85
N LEU A 106 3.90 6.26 -9.53
CA LEU A 106 3.55 7.52 -8.85
C LEU A 106 4.41 8.67 -9.39
N ILE A 107 5.73 8.50 -9.44
CA ILE A 107 6.67 9.51 -9.97
C ILE A 107 6.38 9.83 -11.44
N ARG A 108 6.09 8.81 -12.27
CA ARG A 108 5.74 9.00 -13.69
C ARG A 108 4.46 9.83 -13.84
N THR A 109 3.45 9.55 -13.02
CA THR A 109 2.17 10.28 -13.03
C THR A 109 2.36 11.73 -12.60
N ILE A 110 3.17 11.96 -11.56
CA ILE A 110 3.55 13.29 -11.08
C ILE A 110 4.31 14.07 -12.17
N ARG A 111 5.28 13.45 -12.85
CA ARG A 111 6.02 14.08 -13.95
C ARG A 111 5.12 14.46 -15.11
N ALA A 112 4.19 13.59 -15.50
CA ALA A 112 3.23 13.89 -16.57
C ALA A 112 2.36 15.11 -16.20
N GLY A 113 1.89 15.17 -14.95
CA GLY A 113 1.16 16.32 -14.43
C GLY A 113 1.93 17.64 -14.47
N LEU A 114 3.19 17.61 -14.04
CA LEU A 114 4.08 18.77 -14.05
C LEU A 114 4.35 19.34 -15.44
N ILE A 115 4.40 18.47 -16.46
CA ILE A 115 4.61 18.90 -17.85
C ILE A 115 3.35 19.58 -18.39
N ALA A 116 2.17 19.04 -18.06
CA ALA A 116 0.89 19.60 -18.49
C ALA A 116 0.59 20.98 -17.87
N GLU A 117 1.06 21.26 -16.66
CA GLU A 117 0.88 22.56 -15.99
C GLU A 117 1.77 23.69 -16.58
N LYS A 118 2.82 23.34 -17.33
CA LYS A 118 3.75 24.29 -17.97
C LYS A 118 3.37 24.69 -19.40
N GLN A 119 2.37 24.03 -19.99
CA GLN A 119 1.83 24.33 -21.32
C GLN A 119 0.58 25.20 -21.21
#